data_AF-A0A6G0XND4-F1
#
_entry.id   AF-A0A6G0XND4-F1
#
_cell.length_a   1.000
_cell.length_b   1.000
_cell.length_c   1.000
_cell.angle_alpha   90.00
_cell.angle_beta   90.00
_cell.angle_gamma   90.00
#
_symmetry.space_group_name_H-M   'P 1'
#
loop_
_entity.id
_entity.type
_entity.pdbx_description
1 polymer ?
#
loop_
_entity_poly.entity_id
_entity_poly.type
_entity_poly.pdbx_seq_one_letter_code
_entity_poly.pdbx_strand_id
1 'polypeptide(L)'
;MAQPLFDHVETLLRGGSGDIFSQEVSGIHDRLQSAISKLSQKIEEDPDHREMWKQQKARGEALLKQWTQVQRRRILKEEHDELTTDTKVRGESVKATHGDVHRSMARTNRALREQIEFSEAVRQRMGEGTSELKKTHDRYAEVKEELDRAQRLLKQLDHQARMDKIWITAGIVIFAAAVLLVVVERLPRHYIPLFWIM
;
A
#
# COMPACT_ATOMS: atom_id res chain seq x y z
N MET A 1 -5.37 10.93 14.66
CA MET A 1 -5.17 12.20 13.91
C MET A 1 -5.32 12.07 12.38
N ALA A 2 -5.32 10.89 11.76
CA ALA A 2 -5.52 10.75 10.30
C ALA A 2 -7.00 10.63 9.85
N GLN A 3 -7.90 10.26 10.76
CA GLN A 3 -9.35 10.11 10.51
C GLN A 3 -10.03 11.31 9.84
N PRO A 4 -9.85 12.58 10.29
CA PRO A 4 -10.55 13.70 9.66
C PRO A 4 -10.13 13.92 8.20
N LEU A 5 -8.91 13.50 7.83
CA LEU A 5 -8.42 13.59 6.46
C LEU A 5 -9.04 12.53 5.57
N PHE A 6 -9.22 11.31 6.08
CA PHE A 6 -9.89 10.23 5.34
C PHE A 6 -11.37 10.54 5.12
N ASP A 7 -12.06 11.07 6.12
CA ASP A 7 -13.46 11.46 6.01
C ASP A 7 -13.63 12.63 5.03
N HIS A 8 -12.71 13.60 5.03
CA HIS A 8 -12.71 14.69 4.06
C HIS A 8 -12.52 14.18 2.62
N VAL A 9 -11.55 13.30 2.36
CA VAL A 9 -11.34 12.70 1.02
C VAL A 9 -12.55 11.85 0.59
N GLU A 10 -13.18 11.14 1.52
CA GLU A 10 -14.39 10.36 1.24
C GLU A 10 -15.59 11.25 0.89
N THR A 11 -15.77 12.38 1.58
CA THR A 11 -16.79 13.37 1.22
C THR A 11 -16.54 14.00 -0.14
N LEU A 12 -15.28 14.25 -0.51
CA LEU A 12 -14.91 14.77 -1.83
C LEU A 12 -15.14 13.76 -2.96
N LEU A 13 -14.84 12.48 -2.70
CA LEU A 13 -15.14 11.39 -3.64
C LEU A 13 -16.64 11.19 -3.85
N ARG A 14 -17.46 11.40 -2.80
CA ARG A 14 -18.93 11.27 -2.87
C ARG A 14 -19.62 12.52 -3.43
N GLY A 15 -19.07 13.70 -3.19
CA GLY A 15 -19.71 14.99 -3.44
C GLY A 15 -19.59 15.54 -4.86
N GLY A 16 -18.82 14.89 -5.75
CA GLY A 16 -18.80 15.18 -7.19
C GLY A 16 -18.82 16.67 -7.55
N SER A 17 -18.00 17.52 -6.91
CA SER A 17 -18.00 18.96 -7.21
C SER A 17 -17.03 19.30 -8.34
N GLY A 18 -17.58 19.97 -9.34
CA GLY A 18 -17.04 20.13 -10.68
C GLY A 18 -15.88 21.11 -10.83
N ASP A 19 -15.71 22.12 -9.97
CA ASP A 19 -14.89 23.28 -10.39
C ASP A 19 -13.83 23.81 -9.40
N ILE A 20 -13.65 23.21 -8.20
CA ILE A 20 -12.76 23.81 -7.18
C ILE A 20 -11.36 23.16 -7.10
N PHE A 21 -11.08 22.11 -7.88
CA PHE A 21 -10.12 21.10 -7.41
C PHE A 21 -8.72 21.04 -8.02
N SER A 22 -8.34 21.79 -9.05
CA SER A 22 -7.02 21.55 -9.67
C SER A 22 -5.82 21.82 -8.76
N GLN A 23 -5.92 22.81 -7.85
CA GLN A 23 -4.83 23.14 -6.90
C GLN A 23 -4.91 22.31 -5.61
N GLU A 24 -6.10 21.89 -5.18
CA GLU A 24 -6.27 21.03 -4.00
C GLU A 24 -6.00 19.55 -4.31
N VAL A 25 -6.17 19.10 -5.56
CA VAL A 25 -6.00 17.70 -5.97
C VAL A 25 -4.58 17.18 -5.77
N SER A 26 -3.57 17.96 -6.13
CA SER A 26 -2.17 17.59 -5.91
C SER A 26 -1.83 17.58 -4.41
N GLY A 27 -2.29 18.60 -3.68
CA GLY A 27 -2.09 18.69 -2.23
C GLY A 27 -2.76 17.56 -1.44
N ILE A 28 -3.91 17.06 -1.89
CA ILE A 28 -4.62 15.94 -1.24
C ILE A 28 -3.85 14.63 -1.45
N HIS A 29 -3.27 14.40 -2.63
CA HIS A 29 -2.47 13.21 -2.91
C HIS A 29 -1.26 13.12 -1.98
N ASP A 30 -0.48 14.21 -1.88
CA ASP A 30 0.72 14.28 -1.05
C ASP A 30 0.39 14.13 0.44
N ARG A 31 -0.71 14.74 0.89
CA ARG A 31 -1.18 14.64 2.28
C ARG A 31 -1.66 13.23 2.62
N LEU A 32 -2.36 12.55 1.70
CA LEU A 32 -2.81 11.18 1.89
C LEU A 32 -1.62 10.21 1.93
N GLN A 33 -0.64 10.41 1.05
CA GLN A 33 0.59 9.62 1.03
C GLN A 33 1.44 9.84 2.29
N SER A 34 1.55 11.10 2.75
CA SER A 34 2.20 11.43 4.02
C SER A 34 1.49 10.77 5.21
N ALA A 35 0.16 10.79 5.25
CA ALA A 35 -0.61 10.13 6.31
C ALA A 35 -0.41 8.60 6.32
N ILE A 36 -0.38 7.95 5.15
CA ILE A 36 -0.11 6.52 5.02
C ILE A 36 1.32 6.19 5.49
N SER A 37 2.31 7.01 5.12
CA SER A 37 3.71 6.82 5.56
C SER A 37 3.85 6.92 7.09
N LYS A 38 3.19 7.92 7.71
CA LYS A 38 3.15 8.10 9.17
C LYS A 38 2.43 6.95 9.88
N LEU A 39 1.37 6.41 9.27
CA LEU A 39 0.70 5.20 9.79
C LEU A 39 1.62 3.97 9.69
N SER A 40 2.40 3.85 8.61
CA SER A 40 3.35 2.75 8.46
C SER A 40 4.46 2.81 9.51
N GLN A 41 4.97 4.01 9.82
CA GLN A 41 5.96 4.21 10.88
C GLN A 41 5.37 3.89 12.27
N LYS A 42 4.13 4.31 12.55
CA LYS A 42 3.46 4.00 13.82
C LYS A 42 3.15 2.52 14.03
N ILE A 43 2.98 1.74 12.96
CA ILE A 43 2.82 0.27 13.03
C ILE A 43 4.09 -0.41 13.53
N GLU A 44 5.26 0.22 13.31
CA GLU A 44 6.57 -0.32 13.69
C GLU A 44 6.96 0.09 15.12
N GLU A 45 6.56 1.28 15.58
CA GLU A 45 6.85 1.79 16.92
C GLU A 45 5.92 1.23 18.02
N ASP A 46 4.68 0.84 17.70
CA ASP A 46 3.65 0.52 18.71
C ASP A 46 2.94 -0.84 18.44
N PRO A 47 3.44 -1.96 19.02
CA PRO A 47 2.97 -3.31 18.69
C PRO A 47 1.58 -3.66 19.26
N ASP A 48 1.13 -2.98 20.32
CA ASP A 48 -0.14 -3.30 21.00
C ASP A 48 -1.37 -2.90 20.18
N HIS A 49 -1.24 -1.95 19.26
CA HIS A 49 -2.34 -1.45 18.42
C HIS A 49 -2.16 -1.76 16.93
N ARG A 50 -1.25 -2.69 16.62
CA ARG A 50 -0.80 -3.01 15.26
C ARG A 50 -1.95 -3.30 14.29
N GLU A 51 -2.97 -4.04 14.73
CA GLU A 51 -4.11 -4.42 13.88
C GLU A 51 -5.02 -3.22 13.55
N MET A 52 -5.27 -2.32 14.50
CA MET A 52 -6.02 -1.09 14.26
C MET A 52 -5.30 -0.20 13.24
N TRP A 53 -3.97 -0.07 13.38
CA TRP A 53 -3.16 0.73 12.47
C TRP A 53 -3.07 0.11 11.07
N LYS A 54 -2.97 -1.22 10.95
CA LYS A 54 -3.08 -1.93 9.68
C LYS A 54 -4.41 -1.68 9.00
N GLN A 55 -5.51 -1.70 9.76
CA GLN A 55 -6.86 -1.44 9.22
C GLN A 55 -6.99 0.01 8.71
N GLN A 56 -6.44 0.99 9.46
CA GLN A 56 -6.42 2.38 9.02
C GLN A 56 -5.54 2.59 7.78
N LYS A 57 -4.40 1.89 7.68
CA LYS A 57 -3.53 1.90 6.50
C LYS A 57 -4.25 1.33 5.28
N ALA A 58 -4.91 0.17 5.42
CA ALA A 58 -5.67 -0.45 4.34
C ALA A 58 -6.79 0.48 3.82
N ARG A 59 -7.48 1.20 4.72
CA ARG A 59 -8.49 2.19 4.33
C ARG A 59 -7.86 3.37 3.57
N GLY A 60 -6.73 3.89 4.05
CA GLY A 60 -5.98 4.95 3.35
C GLY A 60 -5.53 4.53 1.95
N GLU A 61 -5.02 3.31 1.78
CA GLU A 61 -4.61 2.77 0.49
C GLU A 61 -5.80 2.56 -0.46
N ALA A 62 -6.96 2.14 0.05
CA ALA A 62 -8.18 2.01 -0.75
C ALA A 62 -8.66 3.37 -1.26
N LEU A 63 -8.65 4.39 -0.40
CA LEU A 63 -8.99 5.77 -0.78
C LEU A 63 -8.02 6.34 -1.83
N LEU A 64 -6.72 6.08 -1.68
CA LEU A 64 -5.71 6.50 -2.66
C LEU A 64 -5.96 5.87 -4.04
N LYS A 65 -6.29 4.58 -4.08
CA LYS A 65 -6.62 3.87 -5.32
C LYS A 65 -7.87 4.44 -5.98
N GLN A 66 -8.94 4.67 -5.21
CA GLN A 66 -10.17 5.27 -5.72
C GLN A 66 -9.92 6.69 -6.26
N TRP A 67 -9.18 7.51 -5.51
CA TRP A 67 -8.80 8.86 -5.94
C TRP A 67 -8.04 8.84 -7.26
N THR A 68 -7.03 7.97 -7.39
CA THR A 68 -6.22 7.85 -8.61
C THR A 68 -7.08 7.42 -9.81
N GLN A 69 -8.05 6.53 -9.61
CA GLN A 69 -8.98 6.12 -10.67
C GLN A 69 -9.91 7.26 -11.10
N VAL A 70 -10.41 8.05 -10.16
CA VAL A 70 -11.24 9.22 -10.47
C VAL A 70 -10.44 10.27 -11.22
N GLN A 71 -9.20 10.53 -10.83
CA GLN A 71 -8.31 11.45 -11.54
C GLN A 71 -8.05 11.01 -12.97
N ARG A 72 -7.72 9.73 -13.21
CA ARG A 72 -7.55 9.20 -14.57
C ARG A 72 -8.80 9.36 -15.42
N ARG A 73 -9.99 9.11 -14.86
CA ARG A 73 -11.26 9.29 -15.58
C ARG A 73 -11.55 10.75 -15.91
N ARG A 74 -11.09 11.70 -15.08
CA ARG A 74 -11.23 13.13 -15.37
C ARG A 74 -10.33 13.55 -16.53
N ILE A 75 -9.04 13.19 -16.47
CA ILE A 75 -8.09 13.47 -17.54
C ILE A 75 -8.59 12.90 -18.87
N LEU A 76 -9.07 11.66 -18.88
CA LEU A 76 -9.67 11.04 -20.07
C LEU A 76 -10.92 11.74 -20.59
N LYS A 77 -11.72 12.37 -19.71
CA LYS A 77 -12.89 13.16 -20.11
C LYS A 77 -12.49 14.52 -20.67
N GLU A 78 -11.52 15.18 -20.05
CA GLU A 78 -10.97 16.46 -20.54
C GLU A 78 -10.36 16.28 -21.94
N GLU A 79 -9.56 15.23 -22.15
CA GLU A 79 -9.01 14.90 -23.48
C GLU A 79 -10.12 14.61 -24.50
N HIS A 80 -11.19 13.91 -24.09
CA HIS A 80 -12.31 13.61 -24.99
C HIS A 80 -13.17 14.85 -25.30
N ASP A 81 -13.39 15.72 -24.33
CA ASP A 81 -14.12 16.98 -24.51
C ASP A 81 -13.32 17.94 -25.38
N GLU A 82 -11.99 18.00 -25.24
CA GLU A 82 -11.11 18.78 -26.12
C GLU A 82 -11.19 18.28 -27.58
N LEU A 83 -11.14 16.96 -27.80
CA LEU A 83 -11.26 16.35 -29.14
C LEU A 83 -12.65 16.53 -29.77
N THR A 84 -13.72 16.55 -28.96
CA THR A 84 -15.10 16.73 -29.45
C THR A 84 -15.45 18.20 -29.70
N THR A 85 -14.84 19.13 -28.98
CA THR A 85 -15.04 20.58 -29.19
C THR A 85 -14.38 21.02 -30.50
N ASP A 86 -13.19 20.50 -30.81
CA ASP A 86 -12.47 20.80 -32.07
C ASP A 86 -13.17 20.24 -33.31
N THR A 87 -13.86 19.10 -33.17
CA THR A 87 -14.67 18.52 -34.26
C THR A 87 -16.00 19.22 -34.48
N LYS A 88 -16.62 19.79 -33.44
CA LYS A 88 -17.91 20.50 -33.56
C LYS A 88 -17.79 21.85 -34.28
N VAL A 89 -16.69 22.59 -34.07
CA VAL A 89 -16.40 23.85 -34.78
C VAL A 89 -16.15 23.62 -36.28
N ARG A 90 -15.69 22.43 -36.67
CA ARG A 90 -15.42 22.06 -38.06
C ARG A 90 -16.64 21.56 -38.83
N GLY A 91 -17.73 21.18 -38.15
CA GLY A 91 -18.93 20.63 -38.77
C GLY A 91 -19.92 21.65 -39.33
N GLU A 92 -19.81 22.92 -38.95
CA GLU A 92 -20.83 23.95 -39.27
C GLU A 92 -20.47 24.82 -40.48
N SER A 93 -19.28 24.65 -41.05
CA SER A 93 -18.84 25.40 -42.24
C SER A 93 -18.31 24.46 -43.32
N VAL A 94 -18.72 24.74 -44.56
CA VAL A 94 -18.24 24.17 -45.83
C VAL A 94 -19.07 22.99 -46.37
N LYS A 95 -20.05 23.33 -47.23
CA LYS A 95 -20.48 22.49 -48.36
C LYS A 95 -19.23 22.10 -49.16
N ALA A 96 -18.80 20.85 -49.04
CA ALA A 96 -17.56 20.36 -49.66
C ALA A 96 -17.71 20.17 -51.17
N THR A 97 -16.91 20.90 -51.95
CA THR A 97 -16.70 20.68 -53.38
C THR A 97 -15.85 19.42 -53.58
N HIS A 98 -16.05 18.67 -54.67
CA HIS A 98 -15.41 17.37 -54.93
C HIS A 98 -13.87 17.36 -54.81
N GLY A 99 -13.21 18.51 -55.03
CA GLY A 99 -11.76 18.68 -54.83
C GLY A 99 -11.30 18.76 -53.36
N ASP A 100 -12.15 19.24 -52.46
CA ASP A 100 -11.88 19.27 -51.01
C ASP A 100 -12.05 17.90 -50.37
N VAL A 101 -12.92 17.04 -50.92
CA VAL A 101 -13.04 15.64 -50.51
C VAL A 101 -11.75 14.87 -50.85
N HIS A 102 -11.14 15.12 -52.01
CA HIS A 102 -9.90 14.46 -52.38
C HIS A 102 -8.70 14.94 -51.54
N ARG A 103 -8.64 16.24 -51.21
CA ARG A 103 -7.66 16.79 -50.26
C ARG A 103 -7.92 16.38 -48.82
N SER A 104 -9.17 16.18 -48.42
CA SER A 104 -9.50 15.66 -47.09
C SER A 104 -9.10 14.20 -46.99
N MET A 105 -9.42 13.36 -48.00
CA MET A 105 -8.97 11.97 -48.07
C MET A 105 -7.45 11.85 -48.04
N ALA A 106 -6.71 12.69 -48.77
CA ALA A 106 -5.24 12.68 -48.71
C ALA A 106 -4.70 13.06 -47.33
N ARG A 107 -5.36 13.98 -46.62
CA ARG A 107 -5.02 14.35 -45.22
C ARG A 107 -5.38 13.24 -44.25
N THR A 108 -6.55 12.62 -44.40
CA THR A 108 -7.00 11.49 -43.58
C THR A 108 -6.09 10.29 -43.77
N ASN A 109 -5.63 10.00 -44.99
CA ASN A 109 -4.70 8.89 -45.25
C ASN A 109 -3.32 9.10 -44.60
N ARG A 110 -2.85 10.35 -44.53
CA ARG A 110 -1.61 10.70 -43.81
C ARG A 110 -1.79 10.57 -42.29
N ALA A 111 -2.89 11.13 -41.76
CA ALA A 111 -3.22 11.02 -40.33
C ALA A 111 -3.43 9.55 -39.89
N LEU A 112 -4.01 8.71 -40.74
CA LEU A 112 -4.18 7.27 -40.47
C LEU A 112 -2.84 6.55 -40.43
N ARG A 113 -1.90 6.89 -41.32
CA ARG A 113 -0.55 6.32 -41.28
C ARG A 113 0.21 6.74 -40.02
N GLU A 114 0.13 8.01 -39.65
CA GLU A 114 0.73 8.52 -38.42
C GLU A 114 0.11 7.86 -37.16
N GLN A 115 -1.21 7.62 -37.16
CA GLN A 115 -1.86 6.88 -36.08
C GLN A 115 -1.45 5.40 -36.03
N ILE A 116 -1.25 4.76 -37.18
CA ILE A 116 -0.78 3.36 -37.23
C ILE A 116 0.65 3.27 -36.67
N GLU A 117 1.57 4.14 -37.10
CA GLU A 117 2.94 4.19 -36.57
C GLU A 117 2.96 4.50 -35.07
N PHE A 118 2.12 5.44 -34.62
CA PHE A 118 1.96 5.73 -33.20
C PHE A 118 1.42 4.52 -32.42
N SER A 119 0.44 3.80 -32.97
CA SER A 119 -0.13 2.61 -32.33
C SER A 119 0.87 1.46 -32.22
N GLU A 120 1.75 1.28 -33.21
CA GLU A 120 2.84 0.29 -33.16
C GLU A 120 3.87 0.67 -32.09
N ALA A 121 4.26 1.94 -32.02
CA ALA A 121 5.18 2.42 -30.99
C ALA A 121 4.60 2.24 -29.56
N VAL A 122 3.30 2.51 -29.38
CA VAL A 122 2.59 2.27 -28.11
C VAL A 122 2.52 0.78 -27.78
N ARG A 123 2.25 -0.07 -28.77
CA ARG A 123 2.19 -1.53 -28.60
C ARG A 123 3.56 -2.10 -28.21
N GLN A 124 4.64 -1.56 -28.79
CA GLN A 124 6.01 -1.93 -28.44
C GLN A 124 6.36 -1.53 -27.00
N ARG A 125 6.03 -0.29 -26.59
CA ARG A 125 6.18 0.16 -25.19
C ARG A 125 5.34 -0.67 -24.20
N MET A 126 4.12 -1.08 -24.57
CA MET A 126 3.32 -1.98 -23.73
C MET A 126 3.93 -3.38 -23.63
N GLY A 127 4.55 -3.88 -24.70
CA GLY A 127 5.34 -5.12 -24.68
C GLY A 127 6.53 -5.04 -23.74
N GLU A 128 7.25 -3.92 -23.75
CA GLU A 128 8.38 -3.67 -22.84
C GLU A 128 7.91 -3.54 -21.38
N GLY A 129 6.84 -2.79 -21.15
CA GLY A 129 6.25 -2.64 -19.81
C GLY A 129 5.71 -3.95 -19.23
N THR A 130 5.13 -4.83 -20.05
CA THR A 130 4.68 -6.16 -19.59
C THR A 130 5.87 -7.08 -19.26
N SER A 131 6.96 -7.00 -20.00
CA SER A 131 8.21 -7.71 -19.68
C SER A 131 8.82 -7.22 -18.36
N GLU A 132 8.80 -5.90 -18.13
CA GLU A 132 9.28 -5.29 -16.89
C GLU A 132 8.39 -5.65 -15.68
N LEU A 133 7.07 -5.68 -15.87
CA LEU A 133 6.11 -6.18 -14.88
C LEU A 133 6.36 -7.66 -14.52
N LYS A 134 6.65 -8.50 -15.51
CA LYS A 134 7.03 -9.90 -15.25
C LYS A 134 8.33 -9.99 -14.43
N LYS A 135 9.35 -9.21 -14.80
CA LYS A 135 10.64 -9.17 -14.10
C LYS A 135 10.51 -8.65 -12.66
N THR A 136 9.65 -7.65 -12.44
CA THR A 136 9.37 -7.17 -11.08
C THR A 136 8.58 -8.21 -10.28
N HIS A 137 7.63 -8.92 -10.88
CA HIS A 137 6.92 -10.02 -10.23
C HIS A 137 7.87 -11.15 -9.80
N ASP A 138 8.80 -11.53 -10.66
CA ASP A 138 9.82 -12.55 -10.34
C ASP A 138 10.71 -12.09 -9.18
N ARG A 139 11.12 -10.81 -9.15
CA ARG A 139 11.85 -10.24 -8.00
C ARG A 139 11.01 -10.23 -6.72
N TYR A 140 9.71 -9.96 -6.79
CA TYR A 140 8.83 -10.05 -5.62
C TYR A 140 8.70 -11.49 -5.11
N ALA A 141 8.70 -12.48 -6.00
CA ALA A 141 8.69 -13.89 -5.62
C ALA A 141 10.00 -14.29 -4.90
N GLU A 142 11.14 -13.83 -5.41
CA GLU A 142 12.46 -14.04 -4.79
C GLU A 142 12.55 -13.41 -3.40
N VAL A 143 12.13 -12.15 -3.24
CA VAL A 143 12.10 -11.45 -1.94
C VAL A 143 11.15 -12.16 -0.94
N LYS A 144 10.02 -12.69 -1.42
CA LYS A 144 9.10 -13.47 -0.57
C LYS A 144 9.75 -14.75 -0.07
N GLU A 145 10.56 -15.41 -0.89
CA GLU A 145 11.30 -16.61 -0.51
C GLU A 145 12.38 -16.30 0.53
N GLU A 146 13.11 -15.19 0.36
CA GLU A 146 14.08 -14.71 1.36
C GLU A 146 13.40 -14.38 2.70
N LEU A 147 12.22 -13.76 2.67
CA LEU A 147 11.43 -13.49 3.87
C LEU A 147 10.99 -14.76 4.59
N ASP A 148 10.57 -15.80 3.85
CA ASP A 148 10.21 -17.08 4.46
C ASP A 148 11.43 -17.77 5.08
N ARG A 149 12.60 -17.68 4.43
CA ARG A 149 13.88 -18.16 4.99
C ARG A 149 14.24 -17.40 6.27
N ALA A 150 14.15 -16.07 6.27
CA ALA A 150 14.42 -15.24 7.44
C ALA A 150 13.45 -15.56 8.59
N GLN A 151 12.17 -15.77 8.28
CA GLN A 151 11.15 -16.12 9.28
C GLN A 151 11.40 -17.50 9.90
N ARG A 152 11.85 -18.49 9.11
CA ARG A 152 12.26 -19.80 9.63
C ARG A 152 13.46 -19.69 10.57
N LEU A 153 14.46 -18.88 10.22
CA LEU A 153 15.62 -18.62 11.08
C LEU A 153 15.22 -17.93 12.39
N LEU A 154 14.36 -16.91 12.32
CA LEU A 154 13.79 -16.25 13.50
C LEU A 154 13.01 -17.22 14.39
N LYS A 155 12.23 -18.13 13.80
CA LYS A 155 11.47 -19.13 14.55
C LYS A 155 12.38 -20.16 15.24
N GLN A 156 13.48 -20.54 14.61
CA GLN A 156 14.48 -21.41 15.22
C GLN A 156 15.18 -20.72 16.40
N LEU A 157 15.55 -19.44 16.24
CA LEU A 157 16.14 -18.64 17.30
C LEU A 157 15.18 -18.44 18.49
N ASP A 158 13.91 -18.14 18.25
CA ASP A 158 12.91 -18.00 19.32
C ASP A 158 12.69 -19.33 20.07
N HIS A 159 12.69 -20.45 19.34
CA HIS A 159 12.58 -21.77 19.97
C HIS A 159 13.79 -22.07 20.87
N GLN A 160 15.01 -21.76 20.41
CA GLN A 160 16.23 -21.95 21.18
C GLN A 160 16.26 -21.06 22.42
N ALA A 161 15.90 -19.78 22.29
CA ALA A 161 15.81 -18.84 23.41
C ALA A 161 14.76 -19.27 24.44
N ARG A 162 13.64 -19.85 23.99
CA ARG A 162 12.60 -20.38 24.87
C ARG A 162 13.06 -21.63 25.62
N MET A 163 13.77 -22.54 24.95
CA MET A 163 14.36 -23.71 25.59
C MET A 163 15.39 -23.30 26.64
N ASP A 164 16.24 -22.32 26.35
CA ASP A 164 17.23 -21.81 27.30
C ASP A 164 16.58 -21.23 28.56
N LYS A 165 15.51 -20.43 28.40
CA LYS A 165 14.72 -19.93 29.54
C LYS A 165 14.13 -21.06 30.38
N ILE A 166 13.65 -22.14 29.77
CA ILE A 166 13.11 -23.29 30.50
C ILE A 166 14.21 -23.98 31.30
N TRP A 167 15.40 -24.18 30.71
CA TRP A 167 16.55 -24.77 31.39
C TRP A 167 17.03 -23.92 32.56
N ILE A 168 17.13 -22.61 32.39
CA ILE A 168 17.49 -21.67 33.46
C ILE A 168 16.44 -21.74 34.59
N THR A 169 15.16 -21.72 34.25
CA THR A 169 14.07 -21.79 35.23
C THR A 169 14.10 -23.11 36.01
N ALA A 170 14.32 -24.24 35.31
CA ALA A 170 14.46 -25.54 35.94
C ALA A 170 15.64 -25.57 36.93
N GLY A 171 16.79 -24.98 36.57
CA GLY A 171 17.93 -24.84 37.45
C GLY A 171 17.62 -24.06 38.73
N ILE A 172 16.89 -22.95 38.60
CA ILE A 172 16.47 -22.13 39.75
C ILE A 172 15.53 -22.92 40.68
N VAL A 173 14.58 -23.67 40.12
CA VAL A 173 13.63 -24.49 40.91
C VAL A 173 14.37 -25.58 41.69
N ILE A 174 15.31 -26.28 41.06
CA ILE A 174 16.11 -27.32 41.73
C ILE A 174 16.95 -26.69 42.86
N PHE A 175 17.57 -25.54 42.59
CA PHE A 175 18.35 -24.83 43.60
C PHE A 175 17.48 -24.39 44.78
N ALA A 176 16.29 -23.83 44.52
CA ALA A 176 15.35 -23.43 45.56
C ALA A 176 14.88 -24.64 46.39
N ALA A 177 14.60 -25.77 45.75
CA ALA A 177 14.22 -27.01 46.43
C ALA A 177 15.36 -27.55 47.32
N ALA A 178 16.60 -27.51 46.84
CA ALA A 178 17.78 -27.91 47.62
C ALA A 178 17.99 -27.00 48.83
N VAL A 179 17.85 -25.68 48.65
CA VAL A 179 17.92 -24.71 49.76
C VAL A 179 16.81 -24.97 50.78
N LEU A 180 15.57 -25.19 50.34
CA LEU A 180 14.44 -25.55 51.21
C LEU A 180 14.71 -26.82 52.01
N LEU A 181 15.28 -27.85 51.38
CA LEU A 181 15.60 -29.12 52.04
C LEU A 181 16.65 -28.90 53.15
N VAL A 182 17.73 -28.18 52.85
CA VAL A 182 18.77 -27.84 53.84
C VAL A 182 18.19 -27.00 54.98
N VAL A 183 17.33 -26.04 54.67
CA VAL A 183 16.65 -25.19 55.66
C VAL A 183 15.76 -26.04 56.58
N VAL A 184 14.97 -26.98 56.05
CA VAL A 184 14.10 -27.87 56.84
C VAL A 184 14.90 -28.82 57.73
N GLU A 185 16.04 -29.32 57.26
CA GLU A 185 16.89 -30.23 58.03
C GLU A 185 17.70 -29.50 59.12
N ARG A 186 18.04 -28.22 58.88
CA ARG A 186 18.88 -27.41 59.78
C ARG A 186 18.11 -26.46 60.69
N LEU A 187 16.83 -26.17 60.44
CA LEU A 187 15.98 -25.41 61.36
C LEU A 187 15.29 -26.36 62.36
N PRO A 188 15.64 -26.28 63.66
CA PRO A 188 14.90 -27.02 64.68
C PRO A 188 13.44 -26.56 64.68
N ARG A 189 12.52 -27.53 64.82
CA ARG A 189 11.03 -27.47 64.80
C ARG A 189 10.33 -26.31 65.56
N HIS A 190 11.02 -25.35 66.15
CA HIS A 190 10.47 -24.30 67.02
C HIS A 190 10.11 -22.97 66.34
N TYR A 191 10.45 -22.74 65.06
CA TYR A 191 10.14 -21.47 64.35
C TYR A 191 9.04 -21.57 63.28
N ILE A 192 8.35 -22.71 63.20
CA ILE A 192 7.38 -23.01 62.14
C ILE A 192 6.09 -22.15 62.18
N PRO A 193 5.62 -21.51 63.28
CA PRO A 193 4.33 -20.79 63.21
C PRO A 193 4.41 -19.37 62.63
N LEU A 194 5.59 -18.79 62.37
CA LEU A 194 5.70 -17.38 61.95
C LEU A 194 5.72 -17.14 60.44
N PHE A 195 6.04 -18.16 59.62
CA PHE A 195 6.19 -17.97 58.18
C PHE A 195 4.92 -18.26 57.37
N TRP A 196 3.84 -18.75 58.00
CA TRP A 196 2.55 -19.05 57.33
C TRP A 196 1.48 -17.98 57.56
N ILE A 197 1.82 -16.89 58.26
CA ILE A 197 0.97 -15.72 58.51
C ILE A 197 1.70 -14.47 57.97
N MET A 198 1.89 -14.42 56.66
CA MET A 198 2.18 -13.19 55.89
C MET A 198 2.06 -13.51 54.40
#